data_AF-A0A965R3J3-F1
#
_entry.id   AF-A0A965R3J3-F1
#
_cell.length_a   1.000
_cell.length_b   1.000
_cell.length_c   1.000
_cell.angle_alpha   90.00
_cell.angle_beta   90.00
_cell.angle_gamma   90.00
#
_symmetry.space_group_name_H-M   'P 1'
#
loop_
_entity.id
_entity.type
_entity.pdbx_description
1 polymer ?
#
loop_
_entity_poly.entity_id
_entity_poly.type
_entity_poly.pdbx_seq_one_letter_code
_entity_poly.pdbx_strand_id
1 'polypeptide(L)'
;MPREVDVCLIGGGVMSATLGALFTQLEPSWTIQIFERLSDVAQESSNPWNNAGTGHAALCELNYMPEAPDGSVEASKAVAINEQFQLSRQYWSYLVTEKLIKDPASFINPTPHMTFVWGEKNVEYMRKRFAVLKNQPL
;
A
#
# COMPACT_ATOMS: atom_id res chain seq x y z
N MET A 1 19.88 -29.46 17.59
CA MET A 1 20.32 -28.06 17.36
C MET A 1 19.19 -27.37 16.60
N PRO A 2 18.74 -26.17 17.00
CA PRO A 2 17.81 -25.40 16.18
C PRO A 2 18.46 -25.16 14.81
N ARG A 3 17.65 -25.22 13.74
CA ARG A 3 18.10 -24.90 12.39
C ARG A 3 18.48 -23.43 12.33
N GLU A 4 19.69 -23.14 11.86
CA GLU A 4 20.13 -21.77 11.57
C GLU A 4 19.46 -21.27 10.29
N VAL A 5 19.01 -20.01 10.31
CA VAL A 5 18.38 -19.33 9.17
C VAL A 5 18.92 -17.91 9.06
N ASP A 6 19.08 -17.41 7.84
CA ASP A 6 19.57 -16.06 7.58
C ASP A 6 18.51 -15.00 7.92
N VAL A 7 17.23 -15.32 7.66
CA VAL A 7 16.10 -14.44 7.95
C VAL A 7 14.96 -15.21 8.63
N CYS A 8 14.54 -14.69 9.78
CA CYS A 8 13.36 -15.14 10.50
C CYS A 8 12.27 -14.05 10.43
N LEU A 9 11.13 -14.37 9.81
CA LEU A 9 9.98 -13.46 9.68
C LEU A 9 8.85 -13.94 10.58
N ILE A 10 8.35 -13.04 11.44
CA ILE A 10 7.27 -13.35 12.39
C ILE A 10 5.95 -12.81 11.84
N GLY A 11 4.98 -13.70 11.67
CA GLY A 11 3.69 -13.45 11.01
C GLY A 11 3.75 -13.76 9.51
N GLY A 12 2.72 -14.42 9.00
CA GLY A 12 2.45 -14.72 7.59
C GLY A 12 1.54 -13.69 6.92
N GLY A 13 1.63 -12.43 7.35
CA GLY A 13 0.91 -11.32 6.73
C GLY A 13 1.62 -10.72 5.51
N VAL A 14 1.00 -9.71 4.90
CA VAL A 14 1.48 -9.04 3.68
C VAL A 14 2.90 -8.48 3.82
N MET A 15 3.26 -7.98 5.00
CA MET A 15 4.59 -7.40 5.25
C MET A 15 5.69 -8.45 5.14
N SER A 16 5.57 -9.55 5.90
CA SER A 16 6.52 -10.66 5.87
C SER A 16 6.56 -11.34 4.51
N ALA A 17 5.39 -11.59 3.90
CA ALA A 17 5.33 -12.21 2.58
C ALA A 17 6.04 -11.36 1.51
N THR A 18 5.82 -10.04 1.52
CA THR A 18 6.46 -9.12 0.58
C THR A 18 7.96 -9.04 0.80
N LEU A 19 8.40 -8.91 2.06
CA LEU A 19 9.82 -8.84 2.39
C LEU A 19 10.55 -10.16 2.05
N GLY A 20 9.94 -11.30 2.36
CA GLY A 20 10.45 -12.61 1.97
C GLY A 20 10.59 -12.74 0.45
N ALA A 21 9.56 -12.32 -0.31
CA ALA A 21 9.61 -12.32 -1.76
C ALA A 21 10.77 -11.45 -2.31
N LEU A 22 11.00 -10.27 -1.73
CA LEU A 22 12.13 -9.41 -2.11
C LEU A 22 13.48 -10.09 -1.84
N PHE A 23 13.67 -10.70 -0.66
CA PHE A 23 14.91 -11.40 -0.35
C PHE A 23 15.17 -12.59 -1.27
N THR A 24 14.14 -13.35 -1.68
CA THR A 24 14.34 -14.44 -2.64
C THR A 24 14.90 -13.99 -3.99
N GLN A 25 14.70 -12.72 -4.36
CA GLN A 25 15.22 -12.14 -5.59
C GLN A 25 16.62 -11.52 -5.39
N LEU A 26 16.83 -10.82 -4.27
CA LEU A 26 18.07 -10.10 -4.00
C LEU A 26 19.18 -10.99 -3.45
N GLU A 27 18.82 -11.96 -2.61
CA GLU A 27 19.74 -12.84 -1.90
C GLU A 27 19.25 -14.31 -1.99
N PRO A 28 19.27 -14.92 -3.18
CA PRO A 28 18.66 -16.23 -3.43
C PRO A 28 19.31 -17.39 -2.68
N SER A 29 20.51 -17.21 -2.13
CA SER A 29 21.19 -18.20 -1.30
C SER A 29 20.72 -18.20 0.16
N TRP A 30 20.03 -17.14 0.60
CA TRP A 30 19.58 -17.02 1.98
C TRP A 30 18.45 -18.00 2.30
N THR A 31 18.56 -18.59 3.47
CA THR A 31 17.51 -19.40 4.08
C THR A 31 16.54 -18.50 4.84
N ILE A 32 15.29 -18.45 4.36
CA ILE A 32 14.23 -17.62 4.95
C ILE A 32 13.21 -18.55 5.61
N GLN A 33 12.82 -18.25 6.84
CA GLN A 33 11.76 -18.95 7.55
C GLN A 33 10.69 -17.99 8.05
N ILE A 34 9.43 -18.29 7.73
CA ILE A 34 8.25 -17.54 8.17
C ILE A 34 7.56 -18.35 9.27
N PHE A 35 7.23 -17.68 10.38
CA PHE A 35 6.48 -18.25 11.50
C PHE A 35 5.10 -17.61 11.58
N GLU A 36 4.05 -18.38 11.32
CA GLU A 36 2.66 -17.96 11.50
C GLU A 36 2.03 -18.75 12.65
N ARG A 37 1.28 -18.05 13.49
CA ARG A 37 0.56 -18.63 14.64
C ARG A 37 -0.78 -19.22 14.22
N LEU A 38 -1.46 -18.58 13.29
CA LEU A 38 -2.76 -19.00 12.78
C LEU A 38 -2.64 -20.19 11.83
N SER A 39 -3.76 -20.82 11.52
CA SER A 39 -3.80 -22.00 10.66
C SER A 39 -3.44 -21.73 9.21
N ASP A 40 -3.49 -20.46 8.78
CA ASP A 40 -3.18 -20.04 7.42
C ASP A 40 -2.62 -18.61 7.40
N VAL A 41 -2.01 -18.23 6.28
CA VAL A 41 -1.46 -16.90 6.05
C VAL A 41 -2.57 -15.85 5.97
N ALA A 42 -2.23 -14.60 6.25
CA ALA A 42 -3.11 -13.44 6.12
C ALA A 42 -4.46 -13.52 6.86
N GLN A 43 -4.62 -14.38 7.86
CA GLN A 43 -5.90 -14.51 8.59
C GLN A 43 -6.18 -13.41 9.63
N GLU A 44 -5.16 -12.65 10.05
CA GLU A 44 -5.29 -11.54 11.01
C GLU A 44 -5.32 -10.17 10.30
N SER A 45 -4.36 -9.28 10.53
CA SER A 45 -4.39 -7.89 10.04
C SER A 45 -4.40 -7.76 8.51
N SER A 46 -3.85 -8.73 7.79
CA SER A 46 -3.86 -8.75 6.32
C SER A 46 -5.14 -9.31 5.72
N ASN A 47 -6.05 -9.84 6.54
CA ASN A 47 -7.32 -10.37 6.07
C ASN A 47 -8.15 -9.23 5.47
N PRO A 48 -8.80 -9.40 4.30
CA PRO A 48 -9.64 -8.34 3.70
C PRO A 48 -10.73 -7.78 4.61
N TRP A 49 -11.21 -8.54 5.60
CA TRP A 49 -12.20 -8.08 6.57
C TRP A 49 -11.62 -7.27 7.74
N ASN A 50 -10.31 -7.39 7.99
CA ASN A 50 -9.62 -6.67 9.06
C ASN A 50 -8.76 -5.52 8.52
N ASN A 51 -8.30 -5.65 7.27
CA ASN A 51 -7.55 -4.62 6.60
C ASN A 51 -8.51 -3.48 6.20
N ALA A 52 -8.34 -2.34 6.84
CA ALA A 52 -9.15 -1.15 6.62
C ALA A 52 -8.95 -0.53 5.21
N GLY A 53 -7.98 -0.98 4.41
CA GLY A 53 -7.61 -0.32 3.16
C GLY A 53 -7.62 -1.22 1.93
N THR A 54 -8.31 -0.75 0.89
CA THR A 54 -7.93 -1.03 -0.50
C THR A 54 -6.56 -0.38 -0.77
N GLY A 55 -5.64 -1.01 -1.51
CA GLY A 55 -4.45 -0.28 -1.96
C GLY A 55 -4.86 0.95 -2.79
N HIS A 56 -4.54 2.17 -2.33
CA HIS A 56 -4.98 3.41 -2.97
C HIS A 56 -3.83 4.41 -3.15
N ALA A 57 -3.95 5.27 -4.16
CA ALA A 57 -2.98 6.30 -4.53
C ALA A 57 -2.95 7.51 -3.56
N ALA A 58 -3.55 7.41 -2.37
CA ALA A 58 -3.54 8.45 -1.33
C ALA A 58 -4.25 9.80 -1.64
N LEU A 59 -4.73 10.01 -2.88
CA LEU A 59 -5.29 11.31 -3.29
C LEU A 59 -6.69 11.59 -2.70
N CYS A 60 -7.43 10.55 -2.28
CA CYS A 60 -8.79 10.69 -1.75
C CYS A 60 -8.85 10.78 -0.22
N GLU A 61 -7.69 10.72 0.44
CA GLU A 61 -7.59 10.64 1.90
C GLU A 61 -7.47 12.03 2.50
N LEU A 62 -8.55 12.51 3.15
CA LEU A 62 -8.61 13.86 3.71
C LEU A 62 -7.49 14.13 4.72
N ASN A 63 -7.17 13.15 5.56
CA ASN A 63 -6.14 13.23 6.58
C ASN A 63 -4.69 13.30 6.03
N TYR A 64 -4.49 13.17 4.72
CA TYR A 64 -3.18 13.35 4.09
C TYR A 64 -2.93 14.76 3.58
N MET A 65 -3.94 15.63 3.59
CA MET A 65 -3.81 17.05 3.29
C MET A 65 -4.60 17.88 4.32
N PRO A 66 -4.24 17.84 5.61
CA PRO A 66 -4.96 18.61 6.62
C PRO A 66 -4.87 20.11 6.31
N GLU A 67 -5.94 20.85 6.60
CA GLU A 67 -5.92 22.32 6.51
C GLU A 67 -5.06 22.88 7.64
N ALA A 68 -4.10 23.75 7.29
CA ALA A 68 -3.26 24.45 8.25
C ALA A 68 -4.07 25.55 8.99
N PRO A 69 -3.57 26.07 10.14
CA PRO A 69 -4.28 27.13 10.88
C PRO A 69 -4.57 28.40 10.06
N ASP A 70 -3.80 28.67 9.01
CA ASP A 70 -3.98 29.79 8.08
C ASP A 70 -4.95 29.48 6.92
N GLY A 71 -5.53 28.27 6.89
CA GLY A 71 -6.46 27.83 5.87
C GLY A 71 -5.82 27.28 4.59
N SER A 72 -4.49 27.16 4.53
CA SER A 72 -3.76 26.57 3.40
C SER A 72 -3.80 25.03 3.44
N VAL A 73 -3.59 24.41 2.27
CA VAL A 73 -3.46 22.95 2.13
C VAL A 73 -2.27 22.64 1.22
N GLU A 74 -1.51 21.60 1.55
CA GLU A 74 -0.40 21.12 0.74
C GLU A 74 -0.55 19.63 0.41
N ALA A 75 0.07 19.20 -0.70
CA ALA A 75 -0.08 17.84 -1.22
C ALA A 75 1.11 16.92 -0.91
N SER A 76 2.16 17.42 -0.25
CA SER A 76 3.45 16.73 -0.02
C SER A 76 3.27 15.28 0.45
N LYS A 77 2.47 15.06 1.50
CA LYS A 77 2.21 13.74 2.08
C LYS A 77 1.39 12.85 1.16
N ALA A 78 0.34 13.38 0.53
CA ALA A 78 -0.47 12.60 -0.42
C ALA A 78 0.37 12.15 -1.63
N VAL A 79 1.22 13.04 -2.15
CA VAL A 79 2.15 12.75 -3.26
C VAL A 79 3.15 11.67 -2.85
N ALA A 80 3.80 11.79 -1.69
CA ALA A 80 4.78 10.81 -1.22
C ALA A 80 4.17 9.40 -1.07
N ILE A 81 2.91 9.29 -0.62
CA ILE A 81 2.23 7.99 -0.53
C ILE A 81 1.80 7.50 -1.93
N ASN A 82 1.37 8.38 -2.84
CA ASN A 82 1.11 8.01 -4.24
C ASN A 82 2.38 7.44 -4.90
N GLU A 83 3.55 8.03 -4.67
CA GLU A 83 4.83 7.50 -5.16
C GLU A 83 5.09 6.07 -4.65
N GLN A 84 4.89 5.81 -3.35
CA GLN A 84 5.01 4.47 -2.76
C GLN A 84 4.00 3.47 -3.36
N PHE A 85 2.78 3.94 -3.66
CA PHE A 85 1.77 3.15 -4.35
C PHE A 85 2.21 2.78 -5.77
N GLN A 86 2.77 3.72 -6.53
CA GLN A 86 3.31 3.42 -7.87
C GLN A 86 4.51 2.47 -7.80
N LEU A 87 5.41 2.61 -6.82
CA LEU A 87 6.53 1.68 -6.62
C LEU A 87 6.05 0.25 -6.36
N SER A 88 4.97 0.11 -5.56
CA SER A 88 4.36 -1.20 -5.30
C SER A 88 3.81 -1.82 -6.60
N ARG A 89 3.16 -1.03 -7.46
CA ARG A 89 2.69 -1.49 -8.78
C ARG A 89 3.83 -1.86 -9.72
N GLN A 90 4.93 -1.10 -9.70
CA GLN A 90 6.13 -1.42 -10.49
C GLN A 90 6.73 -2.76 -10.05
N TYR A 91 6.81 -3.02 -8.75
CA TYR A 91 7.28 -4.32 -8.24
C TYR A 91 6.39 -5.48 -8.68
N TRP A 92 5.05 -5.34 -8.59
CA TRP A 92 4.15 -6.37 -9.10
C TRP A 92 4.28 -6.56 -10.61
N SER A 93 4.45 -5.48 -11.38
CA SER A 93 4.70 -5.56 -12.82
C SER A 93 5.97 -6.35 -13.13
N TYR A 94 7.04 -6.14 -12.36
CA TYR A 94 8.27 -6.93 -12.46
C TYR A 94 8.01 -8.41 -12.17
N LEU A 95 7.36 -8.74 -11.06
CA LEU A 95 7.07 -10.13 -10.68
C LEU A 95 6.22 -10.86 -11.73
N VAL A 96 5.26 -10.17 -12.35
CA VAL A 96 4.45 -10.72 -13.47
C VAL A 96 5.31 -10.96 -14.70
N THR A 97 6.17 -10.00 -15.06
CA THR A 97 7.05 -10.06 -16.24
C THR A 97 8.03 -11.24 -16.14
N GLU A 98 8.60 -11.45 -14.95
CA GLU A 98 9.49 -12.57 -14.64
C GLU A 98 8.75 -13.89 -14.39
N LYS A 99 7.41 -13.91 -14.51
CA LYS A 99 6.54 -15.08 -14.29
C LYS A 99 6.66 -15.68 -12.89
N LEU A 100 7.01 -14.86 -11.90
CA LEU A 100 7.11 -15.23 -10.48
C LEU A 100 5.74 -15.24 -9.80
N ILE A 101 4.80 -14.44 -10.30
CA ILE A 101 3.39 -14.47 -9.90
C ILE A 101 2.49 -14.62 -11.11
N LYS A 102 1.21 -14.94 -10.85
CA LYS A 102 0.20 -15.19 -11.88
C LYS A 102 -0.23 -13.89 -12.57
N ASP A 103 -1.16 -14.03 -13.51
CA ASP A 103 -1.84 -12.91 -14.16
C ASP A 103 -2.37 -11.89 -13.12
N PRO A 104 -2.01 -10.60 -13.23
CA PRO A 104 -2.46 -9.56 -12.31
C PRO A 104 -3.99 -9.45 -12.22
N ALA A 105 -4.73 -9.81 -13.27
CA ALA A 105 -6.19 -9.80 -13.24
C ALA A 105 -6.79 -10.79 -12.23
N SER A 106 -6.01 -11.78 -11.76
CA SER A 106 -6.49 -12.72 -10.74
C SER A 106 -6.43 -12.17 -9.30
N PHE A 107 -5.74 -11.05 -9.07
CA PHE A 107 -5.55 -10.50 -7.72
C PHE A 107 -5.63 -8.96 -7.62
N ILE A 108 -5.62 -8.23 -8.75
CA ILE A 108 -5.81 -6.78 -8.80
C ILE A 108 -7.16 -6.48 -9.44
N ASN A 109 -8.03 -5.81 -8.69
CA ASN A 109 -9.34 -5.36 -9.17
C ASN A 109 -9.41 -3.83 -9.07
N PRO A 110 -9.37 -3.09 -10.20
CA PRO A 110 -9.45 -1.64 -10.18
C PRO A 110 -10.86 -1.21 -9.76
N THR A 111 -10.93 -0.23 -8.87
CA THR A 111 -12.19 0.39 -8.44
C THR A 111 -11.98 1.89 -8.25
N PRO A 112 -12.97 2.74 -8.60
CA PRO A 112 -12.90 4.16 -8.27
C PRO A 112 -12.77 4.37 -6.76
N HIS A 113 -11.82 5.21 -6.36
CA HIS A 113 -11.75 5.73 -5.00
C HIS A 113 -12.30 7.16 -5.00
N MET A 114 -13.26 7.44 -4.13
CA MET A 114 -13.96 8.73 -4.13
C MET A 114 -14.10 9.26 -2.71
N THR A 115 -13.76 10.53 -2.52
CA THR A 115 -14.09 11.27 -1.29
C THR A 115 -15.46 11.92 -1.43
N PHE A 116 -16.32 11.72 -0.43
CA PHE A 116 -17.58 12.45 -0.31
C PHE A 116 -17.58 13.30 0.96
N VAL A 117 -18.00 14.56 0.84
CA VAL A 117 -18.12 15.49 1.96
C VAL A 117 -19.43 16.28 1.87
N TRP A 118 -19.90 16.79 3.01
CA TRP A 118 -21.09 17.64 3.09
C TRP A 118 -20.87 18.81 4.04
N GLY A 119 -21.69 19.86 3.88
CA GLY A 119 -21.58 21.10 4.63
C GLY A 119 -20.58 22.07 4.01
N GLU A 120 -20.89 23.37 4.12
CA GLU A 120 -20.18 24.45 3.43
C GLU A 120 -18.66 24.42 3.67
N LYS A 121 -18.24 24.27 4.92
CA LYS A 121 -16.81 24.22 5.29
C LYS A 121 -16.05 23.07 4.64
N ASN A 122 -16.63 21.86 4.65
CA ASN A 122 -15.97 20.69 4.08
C ASN A 122 -15.93 20.74 2.55
N VAL A 123 -16.98 21.27 1.93
CA VAL A 123 -17.03 21.49 0.48
C VAL A 123 -15.97 22.49 0.06
N GLU A 124 -15.79 23.59 0.81
CA GLU A 124 -14.76 24.58 0.52
C GLU A 124 -13.35 24.01 0.68
N TYR A 125 -13.10 23.26 1.75
CA TYR A 125 -11.86 22.50 1.92
C TYR A 125 -11.59 21.56 0.74
N MET A 126 -12.59 20.81 0.27
CA MET A 126 -12.43 19.93 -0.89
C MET A 126 -12.10 20.70 -2.19
N ARG A 127 -12.67 21.89 -2.40
CA ARG A 127 -12.29 22.75 -3.55
C ARG A 127 -10.84 23.20 -3.48
N LYS A 128 -10.36 23.61 -2.30
CA LYS A 128 -8.94 23.96 -2.10
C LYS A 128 -8.02 22.78 -2.39
N ARG A 129 -8.32 21.60 -1.84
CA ARG A 129 -7.55 20.37 -2.12
C ARG A 129 -7.50 20.06 -3.61
N PHE A 130 -8.66 20.09 -4.28
CA PHE A 130 -8.74 19.87 -5.72
C PHE A 130 -7.88 20.87 -6.50
N ALA A 131 -7.92 22.16 -6.14
CA ALA A 131 -7.12 23.19 -6.79
C ALA A 131 -5.60 22.97 -6.67
N VAL A 132 -5.13 22.40 -5.56
CA VAL A 132 -3.74 22.01 -5.35
C VAL A 132 -3.38 20.73 -6.12
N LEU A 133 -4.27 19.74 -6.12
CA LEU A 133 -4.04 18.43 -6.73
C LEU A 133 -4.18 18.42 -8.26
N LYS A 134 -5.03 19.26 -8.86
CA LYS A 134 -5.34 19.20 -10.30
C LYS A 134 -4.13 19.38 -11.22
N ASN A 135 -3.06 20.01 -10.72
CA ASN A 135 -1.82 20.24 -11.46
C ASN A 135 -0.69 19.27 -11.06
N GLN A 136 -0.97 18.34 -10.14
CA GLN A 136 0.00 17.31 -9.77
C GLN A 136 0.04 16.25 -10.89
N PRO A 137 1.23 15.90 -11.41
CA PRO A 137 1.36 14.95 -12.51
C PRO A 137 1.24 13.47 -12.08
N LEU A 138 1.19 13.22 -10.78
CA LEU A 138 1.04 11.90 -10.15
C LEU A 138 -0.41 11.60 -9.77
#